data_AF-A0A975G5D9-F1
#
_entry.id   AF-A0A975G5D9-F1
#
_cell.length_a   1.000
_cell.length_b   1.000
_cell.length_c   1.000
_cell.angle_alpha   90.00
_cell.angle_beta   90.00
_cell.angle_gamma   90.00
#
_symmetry.space_group_name_H-M   'P 1'
#
loop_
_entity.id
_entity.type
_entity.pdbx_description
1 polymer ?
#
loop_
_entity_poly.entity_id
_entity_poly.type
_entity_poly.pdbx_seq_one_letter_code
_entity_poly.pdbx_strand_id
1 'polypeptide(L)'
;MSTDPNGPSQPAPFQPDLAPPDVAQAKSAPGAIITVRHGRPNVSRKVMLNAAEYAAWWGRYEETGLKPGQVPPPSLMDIVRKAAVVLSSSRIRAVETAEALTEGRGFEIDDSLIEAPLPPPRWPSWLRLPPTVWGVIARFWWWFLNHHEGQESRKQAEARAQAVAARMTELARQGDVVIVAHGFFNTMIRRYLRRIGWTIVESEGGLSYWCRRRLVR
;
A
#
# COMPACT_ATOMS: atom_id res chain seq x y z
N MET A 1 -30.76 75.74 36.86
CA MET A 1 -31.44 75.36 35.61
C MET A 1 -30.54 75.82 34.48
N SER A 2 -29.52 75.02 34.18
CA SER A 2 -29.48 73.91 33.21
C SER A 2 -29.04 74.41 31.85
N THR A 3 -27.74 74.27 31.62
CA THR A 3 -27.05 74.31 30.35
C THR A 3 -27.24 72.95 29.67
N ASP A 4 -27.88 72.92 28.51
CA ASP A 4 -27.87 71.74 27.62
C ASP A 4 -26.90 72.00 26.45
N PRO A 5 -25.79 71.23 26.36
CA PRO A 5 -24.95 71.20 25.17
C PRO A 5 -25.09 69.82 24.51
N ASN A 6 -25.93 69.69 23.48
CA ASN A 6 -25.91 68.51 22.62
C ASN A 6 -26.41 68.87 21.22
N GLY A 7 -25.48 69.33 20.39
CA GLY A 7 -25.65 69.28 18.93
C GLY A 7 -25.40 67.85 18.42
N PRO A 8 -26.04 67.43 17.31
CA PRO A 8 -25.94 66.06 16.83
C PRO A 8 -24.53 65.76 16.29
N SER A 9 -23.89 64.73 16.86
CA SER A 9 -22.60 64.20 16.44
C SER A 9 -22.66 63.61 15.02
N GLN A 10 -21.70 63.99 14.17
CA GLN A 10 -21.54 63.42 12.83
C GLN A 10 -21.20 61.91 12.92
N PRO A 11 -21.70 61.06 12.00
CA PRO A 11 -21.29 59.66 11.94
C PRO A 11 -19.85 59.55 11.41
N ALA A 12 -19.06 58.67 12.03
CA ALA A 12 -17.69 58.37 11.63
C ALA A 12 -17.65 57.77 10.19
N PRO A 13 -16.55 57.99 9.44
CA PRO A 13 -16.43 57.46 8.09
C PRO A 13 -16.35 55.93 8.09
N PHE A 14 -17.07 55.32 7.15
CA PHE A 14 -17.09 53.89 6.88
C PHE A 14 -15.67 53.40 6.49
N GLN A 15 -15.07 52.56 7.34
CA GLN A 15 -13.85 51.84 6.99
C GLN A 15 -14.23 50.59 6.20
N PRO A 16 -13.76 50.40 4.95
CA PRO A 16 -14.02 49.17 4.22
C PRO A 16 -13.34 48.01 4.95
N ASP A 17 -14.11 46.95 5.21
CA ASP A 17 -13.65 45.69 5.76
C ASP A 17 -12.35 45.25 5.09
N LEU A 18 -11.30 45.07 5.89
CA LEU A 18 -10.11 44.35 5.47
C LEU A 18 -10.57 42.94 5.09
N ALA A 19 -10.40 42.60 3.81
CA ALA A 19 -10.58 41.23 3.33
C ALA A 19 -9.83 40.27 4.28
N PRO A 20 -10.43 39.11 4.64
CA PRO A 20 -9.74 38.16 5.49
C PRO A 20 -8.41 37.80 4.85
N PRO A 21 -7.34 37.61 5.65
CA PRO A 21 -6.05 37.24 5.10
C PRO A 21 -6.25 35.98 4.26
N ASP A 22 -5.75 36.02 3.02
CA ASP A 22 -5.58 34.84 2.20
C ASP A 22 -4.63 33.90 2.94
N VAL A 23 -5.20 33.02 3.77
CA VAL A 23 -4.46 31.94 4.41
C VAL A 23 -4.18 30.94 3.31
N ALA A 24 -3.20 31.27 2.46
CA ALA A 24 -2.48 30.30 1.68
C ALA A 24 -1.99 29.24 2.67
N GLN A 25 -2.73 28.13 2.77
CA GLN A 25 -2.29 26.95 3.50
C GLN A 25 -0.87 26.64 3.00
N ALA A 26 0.12 26.86 3.86
CA ALA A 26 1.47 26.39 3.62
C ALA A 26 1.33 24.90 3.27
N LYS A 27 1.63 24.53 2.02
CA LYS A 27 1.58 23.14 1.57
C LYS A 27 2.61 22.39 2.40
N SER A 28 2.18 21.80 3.51
CA SER A 28 3.00 20.86 4.27
C SER A 28 3.49 19.78 3.32
N ALA A 29 4.74 19.35 3.51
CA ALA A 29 5.25 18.21 2.77
C ALA A 29 4.29 17.01 2.97
N PRO A 30 4.02 16.20 1.94
CA PRO A 30 3.19 15.03 2.10
C PRO A 30 3.80 14.08 3.15
N GLY A 31 2.96 13.35 3.86
CA GLY A 31 3.39 12.25 4.71
C GLY A 31 4.12 11.17 3.92
N ALA A 32 4.74 10.23 4.63
CA ALA A 32 5.44 9.11 4.00
C ALA A 32 4.46 8.07 3.43
N ILE A 33 4.92 7.31 2.44
CA ILE A 33 4.24 6.10 1.97
C ILE A 33 5.04 4.89 2.45
N ILE A 34 4.39 4.00 3.19
CA ILE A 34 4.99 2.80 3.76
C ILE A 34 4.37 1.57 3.10
N THR A 35 5.15 0.88 2.25
CA THR A 35 4.72 -0.41 1.71
C THR A 35 5.13 -1.53 2.67
N VAL A 36 4.17 -2.37 3.05
CA VAL A 36 4.33 -3.50 3.96
C VAL A 36 3.99 -4.78 3.20
N ARG A 37 4.85 -5.79 3.29
CA ARG A 37 4.51 -7.15 2.86
C ARG A 37 3.75 -7.87 3.96
N HIS A 38 2.66 -8.53 3.60
CA HIS A 38 1.88 -9.37 4.52
C HIS A 38 2.74 -10.33 5.36
N GLY A 39 2.21 -10.76 6.51
CA GLY A 39 2.81 -11.74 7.39
C GLY A 39 2.94 -13.13 6.77
N ARG A 40 3.58 -14.07 7.46
CA ARG A 40 3.79 -15.42 6.92
C ARG A 40 2.46 -16.15 6.76
N PRO A 41 2.11 -16.67 5.58
CA PRO A 41 0.87 -17.41 5.39
C PRO A 41 0.94 -18.82 5.96
N ASN A 42 -0.21 -19.38 6.34
CA ASN A 42 -0.39 -20.70 6.95
C ASN A 42 -0.31 -21.85 5.94
N VAL A 43 0.78 -21.94 5.19
CA VAL A 43 0.93 -22.93 4.13
C VAL A 43 2.31 -23.57 4.14
N SER A 44 2.34 -24.90 4.07
CA SER A 44 3.58 -25.65 3.94
C SER A 44 4.17 -25.44 2.54
N ARG A 45 5.49 -25.25 2.50
CA ARG A 45 6.28 -25.19 1.27
C ARG A 45 7.17 -26.44 1.10
N LYS A 46 7.05 -27.42 1.99
CA LYS A 46 7.82 -28.67 1.96
C LYS A 46 7.11 -29.70 1.09
N VAL A 47 6.98 -29.38 -0.20
CA VAL A 47 6.34 -30.24 -1.21
C VAL A 47 7.02 -30.01 -2.56
N MET A 48 7.06 -31.03 -3.40
CA MET A 48 7.55 -30.95 -4.79
C MET A 48 6.35 -31.06 -5.72
N LEU A 49 6.14 -30.06 -6.57
CA LEU A 49 4.96 -29.93 -7.42
C LEU A 49 5.39 -29.88 -8.89
N ASN A 50 4.60 -30.42 -9.80
CA ASN A 50 4.68 -30.05 -11.22
C ASN A 50 3.95 -28.71 -11.48
N ALA A 51 3.94 -28.23 -12.73
CA ALA A 51 3.32 -26.94 -13.07
C ALA A 51 1.82 -26.88 -12.74
N ALA A 52 1.05 -27.92 -13.09
CA ALA A 52 -0.39 -27.96 -12.85
C ALA A 52 -0.71 -28.03 -11.33
N GLU A 53 0.03 -28.85 -10.60
CA GLU A 53 -0.09 -28.96 -9.14
C GLU A 53 0.32 -27.64 -8.45
N TYR A 54 1.32 -26.93 -8.96
CA TYR A 54 1.69 -25.60 -8.47
C TYR A 54 0.58 -24.58 -8.72
N ALA A 55 -0.06 -24.57 -9.88
CA ALA A 55 -1.19 -23.69 -10.16
C ALA A 55 -2.35 -23.95 -9.16
N ALA A 56 -2.69 -25.22 -8.92
CA ALA A 56 -3.69 -25.60 -7.93
C ALA A 56 -3.28 -25.23 -6.49
N TRP A 57 -2.01 -25.43 -6.14
CA TRP A 57 -1.46 -25.02 -4.85
C TRP A 57 -1.47 -23.49 -4.67
N TRP A 58 -1.18 -22.73 -5.72
CA TRP A 58 -1.23 -21.28 -5.71
C TRP A 58 -2.65 -20.75 -5.52
N GLY A 59 -3.65 -21.39 -6.12
CA GLY A 59 -5.07 -21.07 -5.88
C GLY A 59 -5.43 -21.16 -4.40
N ARG A 60 -5.12 -22.30 -3.75
CA ARG A 60 -5.33 -22.47 -2.30
C ARG A 60 -4.50 -21.49 -1.46
N TYR A 61 -3.28 -21.20 -1.90
CA TYR A 61 -2.41 -20.21 -1.26
C TYR A 61 -3.06 -18.82 -1.21
N GLU A 62 -3.80 -18.43 -2.25
CA GLU A 62 -4.49 -17.14 -2.30
C GLU A 62 -5.60 -17.01 -1.24
N GLU A 63 -6.18 -18.12 -0.82
CA GLU A 63 -7.26 -18.22 0.17
C GLU A 63 -6.75 -18.46 1.61
N THR A 64 -5.44 -18.56 1.79
CA THR A 64 -4.85 -18.89 3.10
C THR A 64 -4.54 -17.63 3.91
N GLY A 65 -4.94 -17.61 5.18
CA GLY A 65 -4.56 -16.61 6.17
C GLY A 65 -3.12 -16.75 6.70
N LEU A 66 -2.84 -16.08 7.81
CA LEU A 66 -1.56 -16.06 8.50
C LEU A 66 -1.33 -17.34 9.30
N LYS A 67 -0.06 -17.75 9.38
CA LYS A 67 0.36 -18.80 10.32
C LYS A 67 0.01 -18.34 11.74
N PRO A 68 -0.66 -19.16 12.57
CA PRO A 68 -0.98 -18.81 13.96
C PRO A 68 0.26 -18.50 14.80
N GLY A 69 0.08 -17.67 15.82
CA GLY A 69 1.12 -17.30 16.80
C GLY A 69 2.20 -16.35 16.26
N GLN A 70 1.94 -15.67 15.14
CA GLN A 70 2.82 -14.60 14.68
C GLN A 70 2.56 -13.32 15.47
N VAL A 71 3.65 -12.64 15.80
CA VAL A 71 3.62 -11.30 16.41
C VAL A 71 4.18 -10.31 15.38
N PRO A 72 3.44 -9.23 15.06
CA PRO A 72 3.96 -8.18 14.19
C PRO A 72 5.20 -7.50 14.79
N PRO A 73 6.14 -6.99 13.97
CA PRO A 73 7.26 -6.22 14.48
C PRO A 73 6.78 -4.97 15.24
N PRO A 74 7.25 -4.70 16.48
CA PRO A 74 6.81 -3.54 17.26
C PRO A 74 7.03 -2.20 16.54
N SER A 75 8.16 -2.05 15.84
CA SER A 75 8.45 -0.85 15.03
C SER A 75 7.40 -0.60 13.95
N LEU A 76 6.84 -1.68 13.38
CA LEU A 76 5.81 -1.58 12.35
C LEU A 76 4.44 -1.22 12.96
N MET A 77 4.13 -1.74 14.15
CA MET A 77 2.91 -1.37 14.88
C MET A 77 2.93 0.13 15.23
N ASP A 78 4.07 0.66 15.68
CA ASP A 78 4.22 2.09 15.99
C ASP A 78 4.01 2.99 14.78
N ILE A 79 4.47 2.55 13.59
CA ILE A 79 4.24 3.25 12.33
C ILE A 79 2.74 3.26 11.99
N VAL A 80 2.08 2.10 12.08
CA VAL A 80 0.65 1.94 11.75
C VAL A 80 -0.21 2.76 12.70
N ARG A 81 0.13 2.81 13.99
CA ARG A 81 -0.58 3.60 15.00
C ARG A 81 -0.59 5.10 14.67
N LYS A 82 0.51 5.60 14.07
CA LYS A 82 0.69 7.02 13.71
C LYS A 82 0.22 7.35 12.29
N ALA A 83 -0.05 6.35 11.45
CA ALA A 83 -0.43 6.55 10.06
C ALA A 83 -1.78 7.27 9.96
N ALA A 84 -1.92 8.21 9.03
CA ALA A 84 -3.21 8.82 8.72
C ALA A 84 -4.14 7.81 8.05
N VAL A 85 -3.61 7.01 7.12
CA VAL A 85 -4.38 6.02 6.35
C VAL A 85 -3.69 4.66 6.37
N VAL A 86 -4.47 3.60 6.53
CA VAL A 86 -4.03 2.22 6.40
C VAL A 86 -4.90 1.54 5.35
N LEU A 87 -4.28 0.94 4.36
CA LEU A 87 -4.94 0.15 3.32
C LEU A 87 -4.40 -1.26 3.29
N SER A 88 -5.26 -2.20 2.95
CA SER A 88 -4.91 -3.60 2.78
C SER A 88 -5.40 -4.14 1.45
N SER A 89 -4.62 -5.05 0.86
CA SER A 89 -5.14 -5.93 -0.18
C SER A 89 -6.27 -6.80 0.37
N SER A 90 -7.28 -7.08 -0.46
CA SER A 90 -8.39 -7.97 -0.13
C SER A 90 -8.03 -9.45 0.10
N ARG A 91 -6.76 -9.85 -0.13
CA ARG A 91 -6.32 -11.22 0.18
C ARG A 91 -6.31 -11.41 1.69
N ILE A 92 -6.87 -12.52 2.18
CA ILE A 92 -7.05 -12.84 3.60
C ILE A 92 -5.77 -12.61 4.42
N ARG A 93 -4.62 -13.12 3.95
CA ARG A 93 -3.32 -12.89 4.60
C ARG A 93 -2.93 -11.42 4.77
N ALA A 94 -3.30 -10.54 3.85
CA ALA A 94 -3.04 -9.11 3.95
C ALA A 94 -4.04 -8.44 4.89
N VAL A 95 -5.33 -8.82 4.82
CA VAL A 95 -6.37 -8.38 5.76
C VAL A 95 -5.97 -8.72 7.20
N GLU A 96 -5.68 -9.99 7.50
CA GLU A 96 -5.26 -10.42 8.85
C GLU A 96 -3.94 -9.75 9.29
N THR A 97 -3.05 -9.41 8.34
CA THR A 97 -1.85 -8.63 8.66
C THR A 97 -2.20 -7.21 9.07
N ALA A 98 -3.13 -6.56 8.36
CA ALA A 98 -3.59 -5.23 8.69
C ALA A 98 -4.31 -5.22 10.04
N GLU A 99 -5.21 -6.17 10.30
CA GLU A 99 -5.88 -6.35 11.60
C GLU A 99 -4.89 -6.49 12.75
N ALA A 100 -3.86 -7.32 12.58
CA ALA A 100 -2.81 -7.50 13.59
C ALA A 100 -1.98 -6.22 13.83
N LEU A 101 -1.86 -5.34 12.83
CA LEU A 101 -1.10 -4.09 12.92
C LEU A 101 -1.91 -2.92 13.43
N THR A 102 -3.22 -2.90 13.19
CA THR A 102 -4.08 -1.76 13.54
C THR A 102 -4.64 -1.83 14.96
N GLU A 103 -4.47 -2.96 15.66
CA GLU A 103 -4.90 -3.14 17.05
C GLU A 103 -6.38 -2.74 17.28
N GLY A 104 -7.25 -3.06 16.31
CA GLY A 104 -8.69 -2.75 16.37
C GLY A 104 -9.08 -1.41 15.73
N ARG A 105 -8.13 -0.59 15.27
CA ARG A 105 -8.42 0.56 14.41
C ARG A 105 -8.85 0.10 13.01
N GLY A 106 -9.82 0.81 12.43
CA GLY A 106 -10.27 0.57 11.05
C GLY A 106 -9.20 0.83 9.99
N PHE A 107 -9.28 0.10 8.89
CA PHE A 107 -8.47 0.26 7.68
C PHE A 107 -9.34 0.04 6.44
N GLU A 108 -8.87 0.47 5.28
CA GLU A 108 -9.57 0.29 4.01
C GLU A 108 -9.10 -0.99 3.30
N ILE A 109 -10.01 -1.75 2.72
CA ILE A 109 -9.69 -2.85 1.80
C ILE A 109 -9.73 -2.31 0.36
N ASP A 110 -8.64 -2.51 -0.38
CA ASP A 110 -8.49 -2.07 -1.77
C ASP A 110 -8.04 -3.24 -2.66
N ASP A 111 -8.94 -3.68 -3.56
CA ASP A 111 -8.69 -4.75 -4.52
C ASP A 111 -7.57 -4.42 -5.52
N SER A 112 -7.27 -3.15 -5.75
CA SER A 112 -6.17 -2.75 -6.62
C SER A 112 -4.79 -3.12 -6.06
N LEU A 113 -4.70 -3.52 -4.79
CA LEU A 113 -3.48 -3.93 -4.10
C LEU A 113 -3.17 -5.44 -4.19
N ILE A 114 -3.99 -6.24 -4.87
CA ILE A 114 -3.72 -7.67 -5.04
C ILE A 114 -2.40 -7.93 -5.79
N GLU A 115 -1.81 -9.10 -5.55
CA GLU A 115 -0.61 -9.54 -6.28
C GLU A 115 -0.94 -9.73 -7.77
N ALA A 116 0.06 -9.54 -8.63
CA ALA A 116 -0.08 -9.90 -10.04
C ALA A 116 -0.40 -11.41 -10.17
N PRO A 117 -1.18 -11.83 -11.19
CA PRO A 117 -1.38 -13.25 -11.45
C PRO A 117 -0.09 -13.84 -12.00
N LEU A 118 0.41 -14.90 -11.34
CA LEU A 118 1.70 -15.51 -11.66
C LEU A 118 1.50 -16.97 -12.09
N PRO A 119 0.87 -17.23 -13.25
CA PRO A 119 0.71 -18.60 -13.73
C PRO A 119 2.10 -19.21 -14.04
N PRO A 120 2.33 -20.49 -13.69
CA PRO A 120 3.53 -21.18 -14.11
C PRO A 120 3.52 -21.44 -15.63
N PRO A 121 4.68 -21.65 -16.26
CA PRO A 121 4.72 -22.22 -17.61
C PRO A 121 4.12 -23.62 -17.66
N ARG A 122 3.56 -24.00 -18.81
CA ARG A 122 2.98 -25.33 -19.07
C ARG A 122 4.06 -26.38 -19.32
N TRP A 123 4.94 -26.57 -18.35
CA TRP A 123 6.04 -27.53 -18.44
C TRP A 123 5.59 -28.98 -18.18
N PRO A 124 6.34 -29.98 -18.67
CA PRO A 124 5.99 -31.39 -18.50
C PRO A 124 5.83 -31.81 -17.04
N SER A 125 4.94 -32.78 -16.80
CA SER A 125 4.56 -33.24 -15.46
C SER A 125 5.66 -33.97 -14.67
N TRP A 126 6.68 -34.49 -15.36
CA TRP A 126 7.84 -35.13 -14.74
C TRP A 126 8.77 -34.13 -14.04
N LEU A 127 8.76 -32.85 -14.44
CA LEU A 127 9.55 -31.82 -13.79
C LEU A 127 8.84 -31.34 -12.54
N ARG A 128 9.40 -31.66 -11.38
CA ARG A 128 8.84 -31.31 -10.07
C ARG A 128 9.81 -30.39 -9.34
N LEU A 129 9.29 -29.28 -8.82
CA LEU A 129 10.07 -28.24 -8.13
C LEU A 129 9.33 -27.77 -6.87
N PRO A 130 10.02 -27.20 -5.88
CA PRO A 130 9.36 -26.64 -4.71
C PRO A 130 8.61 -25.32 -5.05
N PRO A 131 7.56 -24.95 -4.29
CA PRO A 131 6.77 -23.75 -4.56
C PRO A 131 7.57 -22.44 -4.62
N THR A 132 8.69 -22.36 -3.90
CA THR A 132 9.59 -21.19 -3.92
C THR A 132 10.26 -21.00 -5.27
N VAL A 133 10.69 -22.09 -5.91
CA VAL A 133 11.32 -22.08 -7.23
C VAL A 133 10.27 -21.82 -8.31
N TRP A 134 9.10 -22.48 -8.23
CA TRP A 134 7.98 -22.19 -9.13
C TRP A 134 7.58 -20.71 -9.08
N GLY A 135 7.50 -20.11 -7.89
CA GLY A 135 7.20 -18.69 -7.77
C GLY A 135 8.24 -17.76 -8.41
N VAL A 136 9.50 -18.17 -8.50
CA VAL A 136 10.54 -17.42 -9.23
C VAL A 136 10.33 -17.57 -10.73
N ILE A 137 10.13 -18.81 -11.20
CA ILE A 137 9.88 -19.12 -12.62
C ILE A 137 8.63 -18.39 -13.12
N ALA A 138 7.51 -18.47 -12.40
CA ALA A 138 6.25 -17.83 -12.76
C ALA A 138 6.40 -16.30 -12.88
N ARG A 139 7.11 -15.66 -11.94
CA ARG A 139 7.44 -14.21 -12.04
C ARG A 139 8.27 -13.90 -13.26
N PHE A 140 9.29 -14.70 -13.55
CA PHE A 140 10.14 -14.49 -14.74
C PHE A 140 9.32 -14.63 -16.02
N TRP A 141 8.54 -15.70 -16.16
CA TRP A 141 7.71 -15.96 -17.33
C TRP A 141 6.67 -14.86 -17.55
N TRP A 142 5.97 -14.46 -16.49
CA TRP A 142 5.01 -13.38 -16.56
C TRP A 142 5.66 -12.05 -16.94
N TRP A 143 6.82 -11.72 -16.35
CA TRP A 143 7.49 -10.44 -16.57
C TRP A 143 8.16 -10.28 -17.92
N PHE A 144 8.87 -11.32 -18.38
CA PHE A 144 9.72 -11.27 -19.57
C PHE A 144 9.06 -11.87 -20.81
N LEU A 145 8.15 -12.83 -20.64
CA LEU A 145 7.49 -13.53 -21.74
C LEU A 145 6.01 -13.18 -21.87
N ASN A 146 5.50 -12.27 -21.02
CA ASN A 146 4.09 -11.90 -20.96
C ASN A 146 3.17 -13.14 -20.83
N HIS A 147 3.58 -14.14 -20.05
CA HIS A 147 2.79 -15.34 -19.79
C HIS A 147 1.78 -15.08 -18.67
N HIS A 148 0.53 -14.79 -19.03
CA HIS A 148 -0.53 -14.43 -18.07
C HIS A 148 -1.81 -15.28 -18.18
N GLU A 149 -1.88 -16.22 -19.13
CA GLU A 149 -3.01 -17.16 -19.31
C GLU A 149 -4.40 -16.49 -19.32
N GLY A 150 -4.53 -15.32 -19.96
CA GLY A 150 -5.78 -14.57 -20.02
C GLY A 150 -6.13 -13.77 -18.75
N GLN A 151 -5.33 -13.91 -17.69
CA GLN A 151 -5.39 -13.03 -16.51
C GLN A 151 -4.66 -11.70 -16.81
N GLU A 152 -4.54 -10.84 -15.80
CA GLU A 152 -3.87 -9.55 -15.91
C GLU A 152 -2.43 -9.68 -16.48
N SER A 153 -2.20 -8.98 -17.59
CA SER A 153 -0.90 -8.86 -18.25
C SER A 153 0.03 -7.92 -17.51
N ARG A 154 1.32 -7.95 -17.87
CA ARG A 154 2.31 -7.02 -17.31
C ARG A 154 1.93 -5.55 -17.54
N LYS A 155 1.44 -5.21 -18.74
CA LYS A 155 1.05 -3.83 -19.06
C LYS A 155 -0.12 -3.35 -18.20
N GLN A 156 -1.10 -4.20 -17.96
CA GLN A 156 -2.25 -3.89 -17.10
C GLN A 156 -1.82 -3.71 -15.65
N ALA A 157 -1.01 -4.62 -15.11
CA ALA A 157 -0.46 -4.51 -13.77
C ALA A 157 0.45 -3.27 -13.59
N GLU A 158 1.21 -2.91 -14.62
CA GLU A 158 2.00 -1.67 -14.65
C GLU A 158 1.09 -0.42 -14.58
N ALA A 159 -0.01 -0.40 -15.33
CA ALA A 159 -1.00 0.67 -15.26
C ALA A 159 -1.70 0.73 -13.89
N ARG A 160 -2.05 -0.42 -13.31
CA ARG A 160 -2.63 -0.52 -11.96
C ARG A 160 -1.66 -0.02 -10.90
N ALA A 161 -0.39 -0.41 -10.94
CA ALA A 161 0.63 0.07 -10.01
C ALA A 161 0.86 1.59 -10.13
N GLN A 162 0.74 2.15 -11.33
CA GLN A 162 0.79 3.60 -11.55
C GLN A 162 -0.42 4.30 -10.91
N ALA A 163 -1.62 3.79 -11.12
CA ALA A 163 -2.84 4.33 -10.51
C ALA A 163 -2.79 4.29 -8.98
N VAL A 164 -2.34 3.16 -8.41
CA VAL A 164 -2.10 3.04 -6.97
C VAL A 164 -1.08 4.07 -6.50
N ALA A 165 0.07 4.20 -7.15
CA ALA A 165 1.10 5.18 -6.76
C ALA A 165 0.57 6.63 -6.76
N ALA A 166 -0.28 7.00 -7.73
CA ALA A 166 -0.94 8.30 -7.77
C ALA A 166 -1.92 8.47 -6.60
N ARG A 167 -2.77 7.46 -6.35
CA ARG A 167 -3.72 7.47 -5.22
C ARG A 167 -3.01 7.63 -3.87
N MET A 168 -1.92 6.90 -3.66
CA MET A 168 -1.16 6.97 -2.41
C MET A 168 -0.48 8.32 -2.22
N THR A 169 -0.05 8.95 -3.32
CA THR A 169 0.49 10.32 -3.28
C THR A 169 -0.57 11.33 -2.85
N GLU A 170 -1.82 11.15 -3.28
CA GLU A 170 -2.93 12.01 -2.86
C GLU A 170 -3.31 11.79 -1.39
N LEU A 171 -3.45 10.52 -0.97
CA LEU A 171 -3.72 10.18 0.43
C LEU A 171 -2.61 10.68 1.37
N ALA A 172 -1.36 10.71 0.91
CA ALA A 172 -0.23 11.21 1.69
C ALA A 172 -0.33 12.70 2.06
N ARG A 173 -1.21 13.47 1.42
CA ARG A 173 -1.50 14.86 1.84
C ARG A 173 -2.17 14.94 3.22
N GLN A 174 -2.77 13.84 3.68
CA GLN A 174 -3.43 13.74 4.99
C GLN A 174 -2.47 13.26 6.09
N GLY A 175 -1.27 12.79 5.72
CA GLY A 175 -0.27 12.21 6.62
C GLY A 175 0.26 10.88 6.11
N ASP A 176 0.94 10.11 6.97
CA ASP A 176 1.57 8.84 6.56
C ASP A 176 0.53 7.82 6.06
N VAL A 177 0.83 7.14 4.96
CA VAL A 177 -0.01 6.11 4.34
C VAL A 177 0.68 4.75 4.44
N VAL A 178 0.01 3.77 5.04
CA VAL A 178 0.49 2.39 5.12
C VAL A 178 -0.29 1.51 4.15
N ILE A 179 0.43 0.70 3.36
CA ILE A 179 -0.15 -0.23 2.40
C ILE A 179 0.30 -1.64 2.73
N VAL A 180 -0.63 -2.50 3.17
CA VAL A 180 -0.40 -3.90 3.48
C VAL A 180 -0.77 -4.75 2.28
N ALA A 181 0.24 -5.25 1.56
CA ALA A 181 0.03 -5.97 0.30
C ALA A 181 1.13 -7.03 0.07
N HIS A 182 1.50 -7.25 -1.19
CA HIS A 182 2.32 -8.38 -1.62
C HIS A 182 3.68 -7.95 -2.12
N GLY A 183 4.67 -8.83 -2.02
CA GLY A 183 6.07 -8.48 -2.26
C GLY A 183 6.36 -8.01 -3.69
N PHE A 184 5.78 -8.67 -4.69
CA PHE A 184 6.07 -8.37 -6.08
C PHE A 184 5.32 -7.11 -6.54
N PHE A 185 4.02 -7.02 -6.26
CA PHE A 185 3.24 -5.82 -6.58
C PHE A 185 3.72 -4.57 -5.83
N ASN A 186 4.12 -4.68 -4.55
CA ASN A 186 4.75 -3.55 -3.84
C ASN A 186 6.03 -3.06 -4.54
N THR A 187 6.78 -3.95 -5.18
CA THR A 187 7.96 -3.56 -5.98
C THR A 187 7.55 -2.74 -7.20
N MET A 188 6.43 -3.09 -7.84
CA MET A 188 5.87 -2.31 -8.94
C MET A 188 5.41 -0.93 -8.48
N ILE A 189 4.62 -0.84 -7.40
CA ILE A 189 4.16 0.44 -6.82
C ILE A 189 5.36 1.35 -6.52
N ARG A 190 6.38 0.83 -5.80
CA ARG A 190 7.59 1.60 -5.47
C ARG A 190 8.36 2.08 -6.71
N ARG A 191 8.37 1.30 -7.80
CA ARG A 191 8.98 1.73 -9.06
C ARG A 191 8.26 2.95 -9.64
N TYR A 192 6.94 3.03 -9.55
CA TYR A 192 6.17 4.19 -10.01
C TYR A 192 6.27 5.37 -9.06
N LEU A 193 6.24 5.15 -7.74
CA LEU A 193 6.49 6.20 -6.75
C LEU A 193 7.86 6.88 -6.98
N ARG A 194 8.91 6.09 -7.22
CA ARG A 194 10.25 6.66 -7.55
C ARG A 194 10.27 7.50 -8.81
N ARG A 195 9.48 7.15 -9.83
CA ARG A 195 9.38 7.94 -11.07
C ARG A 195 8.73 9.31 -10.86
N ILE A 196 7.90 9.44 -9.83
CA ILE A 196 7.20 10.70 -9.50
C ILE A 196 7.82 11.39 -8.27
N GLY A 197 9.09 11.09 -7.95
CA GLY A 197 9.90 11.85 -7.00
C GLY A 197 10.00 11.27 -5.59
N TRP A 198 9.40 10.13 -5.29
CA TRP A 198 9.53 9.51 -3.96
C TRP A 198 10.86 8.77 -3.80
N THR A 199 11.48 8.85 -2.62
CA THR A 199 12.73 8.18 -2.31
C THR A 199 12.56 7.21 -1.15
N ILE A 200 13.08 5.99 -1.27
CA ILE A 200 13.12 5.02 -0.17
C ILE A 200 14.20 5.48 0.82
N VAL A 201 13.78 5.85 2.03
CA VAL A 201 14.69 6.29 3.11
C VAL A 201 14.93 5.21 4.16
N GLU A 202 14.02 4.24 4.27
CA GLU A 202 14.17 3.14 5.22
C GLU A 202 13.74 1.81 4.63
N SER A 203 14.42 0.75 5.07
CA SER A 203 14.24 -0.61 4.60
C SER A 203 14.49 -1.64 5.69
N GLU A 204 13.42 -2.27 6.19
CA GLU A 204 13.50 -3.30 7.24
C GLU A 204 12.97 -4.66 6.74
N GLY A 205 13.50 -5.75 7.30
CA GLY A 205 13.06 -7.13 7.00
C GLY A 205 13.49 -7.68 5.64
N GLY A 206 14.34 -7.00 4.87
CA GLY A 206 14.85 -7.54 3.59
C GLY A 206 13.73 -7.94 2.63
N LEU A 207 13.74 -9.20 2.17
CA LEU A 207 12.70 -9.79 1.31
C LEU A 207 11.78 -10.77 2.05
N SER A 208 11.78 -10.78 3.38
CA SER A 208 10.94 -11.69 4.18
C SER A 208 9.49 -11.15 4.31
N TYR A 209 8.64 -11.89 5.02
CA TYR A 209 7.32 -11.38 5.45
C TYR A 209 7.50 -10.25 6.46
N TRP A 210 6.47 -9.42 6.64
CA TRP A 210 6.52 -8.25 7.53
C TRP A 210 7.55 -7.18 7.12
N CYS A 211 8.20 -7.33 5.96
CA CYS A 211 9.17 -6.35 5.50
C CYS A 211 8.46 -5.06 5.11
N ARG A 212 9.09 -3.92 5.43
CA ARG A 212 8.56 -2.59 5.14
C ARG A 212 9.56 -1.75 4.37
N ARG A 213 9.06 -0.83 3.54
CA ARG A 213 9.85 0.25 2.93
C ARG A 213 9.13 1.57 3.17
N ARG A 214 9.84 2.56 3.71
CA ARG A 214 9.35 3.93 3.90
C ARG A 214 9.84 4.80 2.76
N LEU A 215 8.92 5.49 2.10
CA LEU A 215 9.19 6.43 1.03
C LEU A 215 8.76 7.83 1.45
N VAL A 216 9.57 8.85 1.13
CA VAL A 216 9.25 10.28 1.35
C VAL A 216 9.44 11.06 0.05
N ARG A 217 8.81 12.24 -0.07
CA ARG A 217 8.88 13.11 -1.24
C ARG A 217 9.04 14.56 -0.84
#